data_AF-A0A7N2LQE0-F1
#
_entry.id   AF-A0A7N2LQE0-F1
#
_cell.length_a   1.000
_cell.length_b   1.000
_cell.length_c   1.000
_cell.angle_alpha   90.00
_cell.angle_beta   90.00
_cell.angle_gamma   90.00
#
_symmetry.space_group_name_H-M   'P 1'
#
loop_
_entity.id
_entity.type
_entity.pdbx_description
1 polymer ?
#
loop_
_entity_poly.entity_id
_entity_poly.type
_entity_poly.pdbx_seq_one_letter_code
_entity_poly.pdbx_strand_id
1 'polypeptide(L)'
;MATLRSSSLNHCRCSSNSNPNQPSLLVFSGGTAFNGLVEELKNFTTRVAHVLPVSDDGGSTAEIVRVLGGPAVGDIRSRCLRLSDQSSAEALAVRRLLGHRLPLDAPLAKSEWYDIVEGQHLLWNGVSKPYRETIRAFLAYFQNQILRRSDESFCFSNGRDLNIIFE
;
A
#
# COMPACT_ATOMS: atom_id res chain seq x y z
N MET A 1 -26.21 10.01 -45.14
CA MET A 1 -26.16 8.62 -44.63
C MET A 1 -24.71 8.29 -44.32
N ALA A 2 -24.22 8.73 -43.16
CA ALA A 2 -22.84 8.50 -42.72
C ALA A 2 -22.87 7.52 -41.54
N THR A 3 -22.39 6.31 -41.79
CA THR A 3 -22.42 5.19 -40.86
C THR A 3 -21.28 5.35 -39.84
N LEU A 4 -21.62 5.63 -38.59
CA LEU A 4 -20.67 5.60 -37.47
C LEU A 4 -20.26 4.14 -37.22
N ARG A 5 -18.98 3.84 -37.49
CA ARG A 5 -18.36 2.57 -37.10
C ARG A 5 -18.21 2.57 -35.58
N SER A 6 -19.00 1.74 -34.91
CA SER A 6 -18.83 1.38 -33.50
C SER A 6 -17.49 0.65 -33.34
N SER A 7 -16.50 1.32 -32.77
CA SER A 7 -15.27 0.68 -32.30
C SER A 7 -15.60 -0.12 -31.05
N SER A 8 -15.64 -1.45 -31.19
CA SER A 8 -15.74 -2.39 -30.09
C SER A 8 -14.61 -2.15 -29.08
N LEU A 9 -14.97 -1.68 -27.88
CA LEU A 9 -14.06 -1.59 -26.75
C LEU A 9 -13.64 -3.03 -26.38
N ASN A 10 -12.38 -3.36 -26.68
CA ASN A 10 -11.77 -4.61 -26.26
C ASN A 10 -11.66 -4.62 -24.73
N HIS A 11 -12.63 -5.27 -24.09
CA HIS A 11 -12.62 -5.51 -22.67
C HIS A 11 -11.51 -6.54 -22.37
N CYS A 12 -10.45 -6.13 -21.67
CA CYS A 12 -9.42 -7.04 -21.18
C CYS A 12 -10.06 -8.05 -20.23
N ARG A 13 -10.34 -9.24 -20.74
CA ARG A 13 -10.87 -10.35 -19.94
C ARG A 13 -9.69 -10.97 -19.19
N CYS A 14 -9.48 -10.55 -17.95
CA CYS A 14 -8.57 -11.23 -17.03
C CYS A 14 -9.10 -12.65 -16.85
N SER A 15 -8.44 -13.63 -17.46
CA SER A 15 -8.78 -15.06 -17.36
C SER A 15 -8.38 -15.60 -16.00
N SER A 16 -9.15 -15.27 -14.96
CA SER A 16 -9.11 -16.00 -13.70
C SER A 16 -9.98 -17.26 -13.84
N ASN A 17 -9.42 -18.43 -13.52
CA ASN A 17 -10.13 -19.70 -13.42
C ASN A 17 -11.24 -19.59 -12.35
N SER A 18 -12.40 -19.05 -12.72
CA SER A 18 -13.49 -18.77 -11.78
C SER A 18 -14.47 -19.93 -11.75
N ASN A 19 -14.74 -20.47 -10.57
CA ASN A 19 -15.98 -21.21 -10.34
C ASN A 19 -17.14 -20.31 -10.81
N PRO A 20 -17.94 -20.71 -11.82
CA PRO A 20 -18.94 -19.85 -12.44
C PRO A 20 -20.04 -19.39 -11.46
N ASN A 21 -20.12 -20.02 -10.28
CA ASN A 21 -21.08 -19.70 -9.21
C ASN A 21 -20.63 -18.60 -8.24
N GLN A 22 -19.42 -18.06 -8.31
CA GLN A 22 -19.01 -16.97 -7.43
C GLN A 22 -19.48 -15.60 -7.96
N PRO A 23 -20.14 -14.77 -7.13
CA PRO A 23 -20.62 -13.45 -7.54
C PRO A 23 -19.44 -12.49 -7.81
N SER A 24 -19.60 -11.62 -8.80
CA SER A 24 -18.65 -10.53 -9.08
C SER A 24 -19.14 -9.24 -8.42
N LEU A 25 -18.25 -8.56 -7.69
CA LEU A 25 -18.58 -7.32 -6.98
C LEU A 25 -17.70 -6.16 -7.45
N LEU A 26 -18.31 -4.99 -7.64
CA LEU A 26 -17.62 -3.73 -7.80
C LEU A 26 -17.90 -2.89 -6.54
N VAL A 27 -16.83 -2.53 -5.84
CA VAL A 27 -16.89 -1.81 -4.58
C VAL A 27 -16.32 -0.43 -4.78
N PHE A 28 -17.16 0.59 -4.65
CA PHE A 28 -16.73 1.97 -4.48
C PHE A 28 -16.56 2.21 -2.98
N SER A 29 -15.32 2.39 -2.54
CA SER A 29 -15.01 2.57 -1.12
C SER A 29 -13.91 3.59 -0.95
N GLY A 30 -13.89 4.28 0.19
CA GLY A 30 -12.74 5.08 0.63
C GLY A 30 -11.89 4.34 1.66
N GLY A 31 -11.28 5.13 2.54
CA GLY A 31 -10.39 4.69 3.60
C GLY A 31 -11.03 3.85 4.70
N THR A 32 -10.91 4.29 5.94
CA THR A 32 -10.97 3.37 7.09
C THR A 32 -12.32 2.69 7.29
N ALA A 33 -13.43 3.33 6.90
CA ALA A 33 -14.79 2.82 7.07
C ALA A 33 -14.99 1.44 6.43
N PHE A 34 -14.34 1.15 5.31
CA PHE A 34 -14.51 -0.12 4.60
C PHE A 34 -13.57 -1.22 5.11
N ASN A 35 -12.62 -0.91 6.01
CA ASN A 35 -11.59 -1.86 6.45
C ASN A 35 -12.15 -3.16 7.01
N GLY A 36 -13.20 -3.08 7.84
CA GLY A 36 -13.78 -4.25 8.50
C GLY A 36 -14.41 -5.23 7.50
N LEU A 37 -14.99 -4.70 6.42
CA LEU A 37 -15.72 -5.50 5.44
C LEU A 37 -14.80 -6.20 4.42
N VAL A 38 -13.54 -5.74 4.26
CA VAL A 38 -12.61 -6.32 3.28
C VAL A 38 -12.33 -7.79 3.58
N GLU A 39 -12.09 -8.15 4.84
CA GLU A 39 -11.77 -9.53 5.20
C GLU A 39 -13.01 -10.45 5.07
N GLU A 40 -14.21 -9.93 5.37
CA GLU A 40 -15.46 -10.67 5.15
C GLU A 40 -15.73 -10.90 3.66
N LEU A 41 -15.45 -9.92 2.81
CA LEU A 41 -15.64 -10.05 1.36
C LEU A 41 -14.76 -11.13 0.75
N LYS A 42 -13.55 -11.33 1.25
CA LYS A 42 -12.68 -12.43 0.79
C LYS A 42 -13.30 -13.81 1.02
N ASN A 43 -14.05 -13.97 2.11
CA ASN A 43 -14.75 -15.21 2.42
C ASN A 43 -16.00 -15.39 1.54
N PHE A 44 -16.57 -14.30 1.03
CA PHE A 44 -17.75 -14.31 0.17
C PHE A 44 -17.39 -14.56 -1.31
N THR A 45 -16.40 -13.86 -1.85
CA THR A 45 -15.96 -14.01 -3.25
C THR A 45 -14.53 -13.51 -3.44
N THR A 46 -13.81 -14.14 -4.35
CA THR A 46 -12.48 -13.66 -4.80
C THR A 46 -12.59 -12.67 -5.97
N ARG A 47 -13.80 -12.42 -6.48
CA ARG A 47 -14.06 -11.59 -7.67
C ARG A 47 -14.52 -10.20 -7.28
N VAL A 48 -13.65 -9.45 -6.60
CA VAL A 48 -13.94 -8.08 -6.15
C VAL A 48 -13.03 -7.09 -6.87
N ALA A 49 -13.63 -6.09 -7.50
CA ALA A 49 -12.93 -4.92 -8.01
C ALA A 49 -13.15 -3.74 -7.05
N HIS A 50 -12.07 -3.14 -6.55
CA HIS A 50 -12.13 -1.97 -5.67
C HIS A 50 -11.83 -0.69 -6.47
N VAL A 51 -12.71 0.30 -6.35
CA VAL A 51 -12.51 1.67 -6.84
C VAL A 51 -12.28 2.55 -5.63
N LEU A 52 -11.08 3.12 -5.54
CA LEU A 52 -10.59 3.89 -4.40
C LEU A 52 -10.27 5.32 -4.85
N PRO A 53 -10.68 6.35 -4.10
CA PRO A 53 -10.28 7.73 -4.39
C PRO A 53 -8.77 7.93 -4.15
N VAL A 54 -8.18 8.88 -4.89
CA VAL A 54 -6.76 9.27 -4.77
C VAL A 54 -6.59 10.70 -4.23
N SER A 55 -7.62 11.19 -3.53
CA SER A 55 -7.73 12.55 -3.01
C SER A 55 -7.63 12.61 -1.49
N ASP A 56 -7.31 11.50 -0.82
CA ASP A 56 -7.23 11.45 0.65
C ASP A 56 -5.95 12.12 1.16
N ASP A 57 -6.08 13.32 1.73
CA ASP A 57 -4.99 14.15 2.23
C ASP A 57 -4.78 14.02 3.75
N GLY A 58 -5.21 12.90 4.34
CA GLY A 58 -5.07 12.63 5.77
C GLY A 58 -3.73 12.01 6.20
N GLY A 59 -3.28 12.33 7.41
CA GLY A 59 -2.23 11.61 8.14
C GLY A 59 -0.87 11.56 7.41
N SER A 60 -0.27 10.37 7.35
CA SER A 60 1.03 10.17 6.69
C SER A 60 1.02 10.50 5.19
N THR A 61 -0.12 10.31 4.53
CA THR A 61 -0.25 10.55 3.09
C THR A 61 -0.07 12.03 2.78
N ALA A 62 -0.64 12.90 3.62
CA ALA A 62 -0.46 14.35 3.53
C ALA A 62 1.02 14.75 3.59
N GLU A 63 1.76 14.16 4.54
CA GLU A 63 3.16 14.47 4.77
C GLU A 63 4.05 13.99 3.62
N ILE A 64 3.78 12.79 3.08
CA ILE A 64 4.51 12.28 1.93
C ILE A 64 4.22 13.13 0.69
N VAL A 65 2.95 13.40 0.38
CA VAL A 65 2.55 14.24 -0.76
C VAL A 65 3.13 15.66 -0.65
N ARG A 66 3.21 16.21 0.56
CA ARG A 66 3.83 17.52 0.81
C ARG A 66 5.32 17.52 0.42
N VAL A 67 6.07 16.52 0.90
CA VAL A 67 7.54 16.48 0.74
C VAL A 67 7.96 15.94 -0.64
N LEU A 68 7.30 14.90 -1.14
CA LEU A 68 7.65 14.19 -2.37
C LEU A 68 6.78 14.59 -3.57
N GLY A 69 5.57 15.11 -3.34
CA GLY A 69 4.57 15.35 -4.39
C GLY A 69 3.80 14.08 -4.75
N GLY A 70 3.07 14.11 -5.86
CA GLY A 70 2.35 12.93 -6.36
C GLY A 70 0.92 12.79 -5.82
N PRO A 71 0.19 11.76 -6.29
CA PRO A 71 -1.18 11.50 -5.85
C PRO A 71 -1.21 10.89 -4.45
N ALA A 72 -2.28 11.18 -3.70
CA ALA A 72 -2.50 10.53 -2.42
C ALA A 72 -2.90 9.06 -2.60
N VAL A 73 -1.98 8.13 -2.31
CA VAL A 73 -2.17 6.68 -2.49
C VAL A 73 -2.46 5.91 -1.19
N GLY A 74 -2.78 6.62 -0.10
CA GLY A 74 -3.00 6.05 1.23
C GLY A 74 -4.04 4.93 1.27
N ASP A 75 -5.19 5.15 0.64
CA ASP A 75 -6.28 4.17 0.58
C ASP A 75 -5.91 2.92 -0.22
N ILE A 76 -5.18 3.10 -1.33
CA ILE A 76 -4.68 1.99 -2.15
C ILE A 76 -3.74 1.13 -1.33
N ARG A 77 -2.76 1.73 -0.66
CA ARG A 77 -1.83 1.04 0.25
C ARG A 77 -2.59 0.27 1.34
N SER A 78 -3.53 0.95 2.00
CA SER A 78 -4.40 0.37 3.01
C SER A 78 -5.12 -0.88 2.49
N ARG A 79 -5.61 -0.85 1.25
CA ARG A 79 -6.36 -1.95 0.64
C ARG A 79 -5.45 -3.08 0.20
N CYS A 80 -4.33 -2.80 -0.45
CA CYS A 80 -3.32 -3.80 -0.82
C CYS A 80 -2.84 -4.57 0.41
N LEU A 81 -2.56 -3.86 1.52
CA LEU A 81 -2.14 -4.51 2.75
C LEU A 81 -3.23 -5.42 3.31
N ARG A 82 -4.51 -4.99 3.36
CA ARG A 82 -5.58 -5.89 3.82
C ARG A 82 -5.74 -7.07 2.88
N LEU A 83 -5.73 -6.85 1.57
CA LEU A 83 -5.92 -7.87 0.55
C LEU A 83 -4.71 -8.82 0.39
N SER A 84 -3.58 -8.50 1.02
CA SER A 84 -2.37 -9.31 0.96
C SER A 84 -2.63 -10.75 1.39
N ASP A 85 -1.83 -11.66 0.84
CA ASP A 85 -1.81 -13.05 1.28
C ASP A 85 -1.48 -13.14 2.78
N GLN A 86 -2.06 -14.15 3.41
CA GLN A 86 -1.88 -14.51 4.82
C GLN A 86 -1.66 -16.02 4.99
N SER A 87 -1.43 -16.76 3.88
CA SER A 87 -1.34 -18.22 3.88
C SER A 87 -0.05 -18.77 4.47
N SER A 88 1.02 -17.97 4.49
CA SER A 88 2.35 -18.40 4.95
C SER A 88 2.91 -17.50 6.05
N ALA A 89 3.82 -18.06 6.85
CA ALA A 89 4.51 -17.31 7.89
C ALA A 89 5.32 -16.12 7.31
N GLU A 90 5.90 -16.29 6.12
CA GLU A 90 6.59 -15.21 5.42
C GLU A 90 5.61 -14.12 4.96
N ALA A 91 4.46 -14.48 4.39
CA ALA A 91 3.44 -13.51 3.99
C ALA A 91 2.95 -12.68 5.19
N LEU A 92 2.78 -13.31 6.35
CA LEU A 92 2.45 -12.62 7.60
C LEU A 92 3.59 -11.71 8.09
N ALA A 93 4.85 -12.15 8.00
CA ALA A 93 6.01 -11.34 8.37
C ALA A 93 6.17 -10.11 7.46
N VAL A 94 6.00 -10.29 6.15
CA VAL A 94 5.97 -9.22 5.16
C VAL A 94 4.81 -8.28 5.44
N ARG A 95 3.58 -8.77 5.62
CA ARG A 95 2.43 -7.93 5.99
C ARG A 95 2.69 -7.13 7.26
N ARG A 96 3.31 -7.73 8.29
CA ARG A 96 3.66 -7.05 9.54
C ARG A 96 4.68 -5.93 9.30
N LEU A 97 5.76 -6.21 8.57
CA LEU A 97 6.76 -5.21 8.22
C LEU A 97 6.11 -4.04 7.47
N LEU A 98 5.34 -4.34 6.43
CA LEU A 98 4.75 -3.33 5.56
C LEU A 98 3.62 -2.54 6.22
N GLY A 99 2.93 -3.15 7.18
CA GLY A 99 1.87 -2.53 7.97
C GLY A 99 2.34 -1.89 9.28
N HIS A 100 3.64 -1.91 9.56
CA HIS A 100 4.19 -1.32 10.77
C HIS A 100 4.05 0.20 10.75
N ARG A 101 3.70 0.79 11.90
CA ARG A 101 3.62 2.24 12.10
C ARG A 101 4.75 2.69 13.02
N LEU A 102 5.43 3.75 12.64
CA LEU A 102 6.51 4.33 13.44
C LEU A 102 5.99 4.96 14.74
N PRO A 103 6.83 5.06 15.78
CA PRO A 103 6.52 5.73 17.04
C PRO A 103 6.05 7.18 16.87
N LEU A 104 5.33 7.68 17.86
CA LEU A 104 4.86 9.08 17.89
C LEU A 104 6.00 10.09 18.12
N ASP A 105 7.03 9.66 18.83
CA ASP A 105 8.19 10.49 19.14
C ASP A 105 9.11 10.58 17.92
N ALA A 106 9.32 11.80 17.40
CA ALA A 106 10.06 12.04 16.17
C ALA A 106 11.51 11.50 16.19
N PRO A 107 12.33 11.74 17.23
CA PRO A 107 13.68 11.18 17.26
C PRO A 107 13.68 9.64 17.33
N LEU A 108 12.78 9.03 18.10
CA LEU A 108 12.64 7.56 18.12
C LEU A 108 12.20 7.02 16.75
N ALA A 109 11.21 7.64 16.12
CA ALA A 109 10.72 7.26 14.79
C ALA A 109 11.82 7.35 13.72
N LYS A 110 12.64 8.40 13.78
CA LYS A 110 13.77 8.56 12.86
C LYS A 110 14.84 7.48 13.08
N SER A 111 15.16 7.17 14.34
CA SER A 111 16.11 6.10 14.67
C SER A 111 15.60 4.74 14.17
N GLU A 112 14.36 4.40 14.50
CA GLU A 112 13.75 3.12 14.09
C GLU A 112 13.64 3.01 12.56
N TRP A 113 13.30 4.09 11.87
CA TRP A 113 13.31 4.13 10.41
C TRP A 113 14.67 3.77 9.81
N TYR A 114 15.77 4.32 10.36
CA TYR A 114 17.11 3.97 9.89
C TYR A 114 17.44 2.50 10.13
N ASP A 115 17.12 1.96 11.31
CA ASP A 115 17.34 0.54 11.62
C ASP A 115 16.59 -0.38 10.64
N ILE A 116 15.39 0.04 10.21
CA ILE A 116 14.57 -0.67 9.23
C ILE A 116 15.24 -0.61 7.84
N VAL A 117 15.63 0.57 7.36
CA VAL A 117 16.29 0.76 6.05
C VAL A 117 17.60 -0.03 5.97
N GLU A 118 18.38 -0.03 7.06
CA GLU A 118 19.63 -0.78 7.17
C GLU A 118 19.43 -2.30 7.25
N GLY A 119 18.21 -2.77 7.49
CA GLY A 119 17.91 -4.20 7.57
C GLY A 119 18.20 -4.84 8.93
N GLN A 120 18.45 -4.02 9.96
CA GLN A 120 18.84 -4.46 11.30
C GLN A 120 17.63 -4.63 12.24
N HIS A 121 16.51 -3.99 11.93
CA HIS A 121 15.33 -4.02 12.78
C HIS A 121 14.65 -5.40 12.86
N LEU A 122 14.05 -5.72 14.01
CA LEU A 122 13.41 -7.01 14.29
C LEU A 122 12.21 -7.33 13.37
N LEU A 123 11.63 -6.31 12.72
CA LEU A 123 10.53 -6.51 11.76
C LEU A 123 10.94 -7.41 10.59
N TRP A 124 12.22 -7.45 10.24
CA TRP A 124 12.74 -8.31 9.17
C TRP A 124 12.77 -9.80 9.52
N ASN A 125 12.50 -10.17 10.78
CA ASN A 125 12.40 -11.57 11.20
C ASN A 125 11.25 -12.27 10.47
N GLY A 126 11.55 -13.40 9.82
CA GLY A 126 10.59 -14.17 9.02
C GLY A 126 10.45 -13.72 7.56
N VAL A 127 11.14 -12.65 7.14
CA VAL A 127 11.22 -12.22 5.74
C VAL A 127 12.47 -12.81 5.09
N SER A 128 12.32 -13.58 4.01
CA SER A 128 13.46 -14.19 3.31
C SER A 128 14.36 -13.14 2.65
N LYS A 129 15.57 -13.57 2.29
CA LYS A 129 16.58 -12.71 1.68
C LYS A 129 16.08 -12.02 0.39
N PRO A 130 15.44 -12.71 -0.59
CA PRO A 130 14.94 -12.05 -1.80
C PRO A 130 13.91 -10.94 -1.54
N TYR A 131 12.95 -11.19 -0.64
CA TYR A 131 11.98 -10.18 -0.23
C TYR A 131 12.64 -9.03 0.52
N ARG A 132 13.58 -9.34 1.43
CA ARG A 132 14.34 -8.33 2.17
C ARG A 132 15.10 -7.40 1.23
N GLU A 133 15.82 -7.94 0.26
CA GLU A 133 16.59 -7.15 -0.71
C GLU A 133 15.67 -6.25 -1.54
N THR A 134 14.54 -6.80 -2.00
CA THR A 134 13.56 -6.06 -2.82
C THR A 134 12.94 -4.91 -2.03
N ILE A 135 12.39 -5.19 -0.85
CA ILE A 135 11.73 -4.17 -0.01
C ILE A 135 12.75 -3.11 0.41
N ARG A 136 13.97 -3.51 0.82
CA ARG A 136 15.02 -2.55 1.21
C ARG A 136 15.44 -1.64 0.07
N ALA A 137 15.49 -2.12 -1.17
CA ALA A 137 15.80 -1.28 -2.32
C ALA A 137 14.78 -0.12 -2.45
N PHE A 138 13.48 -0.41 -2.29
CA PHE A 138 12.44 0.63 -2.27
C PHE A 138 12.59 1.59 -1.09
N LEU A 139 12.89 1.08 0.11
CA LEU A 139 13.06 1.92 1.30
C LEU A 139 14.28 2.84 1.20
N ALA A 140 15.40 2.33 0.67
CA ALA A 140 16.59 3.12 0.43
C ALA A 140 16.34 4.20 -0.64
N TYR A 141 15.61 3.86 -1.69
CA TYR A 141 15.18 4.82 -2.71
C TYR A 141 14.31 5.94 -2.10
N PHE A 142 13.29 5.58 -1.31
CA PHE A 142 12.43 6.54 -0.63
C PHE A 142 13.22 7.46 0.32
N GLN A 143 14.13 6.89 1.12
CA GLN A 143 15.04 7.67 1.98
C GLN A 143 15.89 8.65 1.16
N ASN A 144 16.39 8.22 0.00
CA ASN A 144 17.15 9.10 -0.89
C ASN A 144 16.29 10.26 -1.41
N GLN A 145 15.02 10.01 -1.76
CA GLN A 145 14.09 11.05 -2.20
C GLN A 145 13.83 12.09 -1.11
N ILE A 146 13.65 11.64 0.14
CA ILE A 146 13.53 12.56 1.30
C ILE A 146 14.79 13.43 1.42
N LEU A 147 15.98 12.83 1.34
CA LEU A 147 17.25 13.56 1.51
C LEU A 147 17.53 14.57 0.40
N ARG A 148 17.00 14.36 -0.81
CA ARG A 148 17.21 15.25 -1.96
C ARG A 148 16.35 16.52 -1.90
N ARG A 149 15.33 16.56 -1.04
CA ARG A 149 14.47 17.74 -0.85
C ARG A 149 15.07 18.60 0.28
N SER A 150 15.62 19.76 -0.08
CA SER A 150 16.31 20.68 0.85
C SER A 150 15.38 21.61 1.62
N ASP A 151 14.18 21.85 1.09
CA ASP A 151 13.39 23.02 1.50
C ASP A 151 12.35 22.70 2.58
N GLU A 152 12.07 21.42 2.82
CA GLU A 152 11.08 20.96 3.79
C GLU A 152 11.56 19.70 4.51
N SER A 153 11.75 19.77 5.83
CA SER A 153 12.12 18.60 6.63
C SER A 153 10.93 17.63 6.72
N PHE A 154 11.17 16.37 6.40
CA PHE A 154 10.20 15.29 6.62
C PHE A 154 9.95 15.09 8.12
N CYS A 155 8.71 15.28 8.53
CA CYS A 155 8.27 15.15 9.92
C CYS A 155 7.80 13.72 10.17
N PHE A 156 8.71 12.90 10.71
CA PHE A 156 8.44 11.49 11.06
C PHE A 156 7.26 11.33 12.03
N SER A 157 7.00 12.32 12.88
CA SER A 157 5.85 12.37 13.79
C SER A 157 4.52 12.76 13.11
N ASN A 158 4.52 13.39 11.93
CA ASN A 158 3.32 13.55 11.10
C ASN A 158 3.12 12.38 10.13
N GLY A 159 4.17 11.58 9.91
CA GLY A 159 4.12 10.25 9.32
C GLY A 159 3.45 9.17 10.18
N ARG A 160 2.52 9.54 11.09
CA ARG A 160 1.86 8.70 12.12
C ARG A 160 1.33 7.36 11.60
N ASP A 161 1.00 7.35 10.32
CA ASP A 161 0.38 6.25 9.61
C ASP A 161 1.24 5.70 8.45
N LEU A 162 2.55 6.01 8.43
CA LEU A 162 3.47 5.48 7.44
C LEU A 162 3.52 3.97 7.60
N ASN A 163 2.95 3.31 6.60
CA ASN A 163 3.23 1.92 6.31
C ASN A 163 4.42 1.91 5.34
N ILE A 164 5.26 0.88 5.43
CA ILE A 164 6.55 0.74 4.76
C ILE A 164 6.44 0.53 3.23
N ILE A 165 5.28 0.76 2.58
CA ILE A 165 5.24 0.78 1.10
C ILE A 165 4.35 1.87 0.50
N PHE A 166 4.85 2.36 -0.63
CA PHE A 166 4.21 2.96 -1.79
C PHE A 166 4.18 4.48 -1.75
N GLU A 167 5.32 5.04 -2.14
CA GLU A 167 5.42 5.90 -3.34
C GLU A 167 6.54 5.40 -4.26
#